data_AF-A0A1L8I5G2-F1
#
_entry.id   AF-A0A1L8I5G2-F1
#
_cell.length_a   1.000
_cell.length_b   1.000
_cell.length_c   1.000
_cell.angle_alpha   90.00
_cell.angle_beta   90.00
_cell.angle_gamma   90.00
#
_symmetry.space_group_name_H-M   'P 1'
#
loop_
_entity.id
_entity.type
_entity.pdbx_description
1 polymer ?
#
loop_
_entity_poly.entity_id
_entity_poly.type
_entity_poly.pdbx_seq_one_letter_code
_entity_poly.pdbx_strand_id
1 'polypeptide(L)'
;MPFKIDKTTVSNKDWGSVDKSQIWQRLKAAIQENASGVTSVVREVYAVVKAPVSAELTQDDVWGPHHEIREDGTVVLNRAGLFAAAAALAGARSEPNLTPEEKRRAAAHLLRHYRELEERPPESLTALVGEMASVQAEVAGEMRVEDVPLAPWADIEALKSGDPDPMEVVVEIPAGRSKRGWNYRPEALQRIVGEVMAQGLPGYMGHMRADEVDHKFPVPVTHWVGAKWENGKAYFRGVIDKSAADLKRWIRGKAVRTVSIFGLAKLQKVSGETHVVDYKPISIDWTPLGRNGMPTRVVAVGEMADDVIIGEVADDTIITGGEDKGMNWKELVQKLRDMVSRGEVTVGQIVGEMGWTKPDVIAGEIDASWVKDVTGAVETLGKVKEVLRVSGEMDVVAVATEARKALDEKAAAERERMIDEIVKEKVAGEMAQALVKKMLHVPEGATKEAVAGEIDKLLADETIKTALSNYYTDQRPPISFTAGDGGTSGSVRSRKQAI
;
A
#
# COMPACT_ATOMS: atom_id res chain seq x y z
N MET A 1 -21.14 36.14 -15.30
CA MET A 1 -22.52 36.09 -14.72
C MET A 1 -22.51 35.15 -13.51
N PRO A 2 -23.25 35.43 -12.42
CA PRO A 2 -23.24 34.56 -11.25
C PRO A 2 -23.99 33.25 -11.53
N PHE A 3 -23.41 32.12 -11.17
CA PHE A 3 -24.09 30.83 -11.23
C PHE A 3 -24.77 30.52 -9.89
N LYS A 4 -25.97 29.94 -9.95
CA LYS A 4 -26.73 29.56 -8.76
C LYS A 4 -27.39 28.20 -8.97
N ILE A 5 -27.35 27.35 -7.95
CA ILE A 5 -28.02 26.05 -7.95
C ILE A 5 -29.44 26.26 -7.42
N ASP A 6 -30.45 25.89 -8.20
CA ASP A 6 -31.84 25.86 -7.76
C ASP A 6 -32.22 24.43 -7.41
N LYS A 7 -32.29 24.15 -6.11
CA LYS A 7 -32.66 22.84 -5.56
C LYS A 7 -34.17 22.62 -5.47
N THR A 8 -34.97 23.65 -5.78
CA THR A 8 -36.44 23.58 -5.69
C THR A 8 -37.09 23.20 -7.00
N THR A 9 -36.37 23.37 -8.12
CA THR A 9 -36.87 23.09 -9.45
C THR A 9 -36.15 21.90 -10.08
N VAL A 10 -36.92 20.94 -10.58
CA VAL A 10 -36.42 19.77 -11.31
C VAL A 10 -36.90 19.84 -12.76
N SER A 11 -35.99 19.63 -13.70
CA SER A 11 -36.30 19.54 -15.13
C SER A 11 -36.68 18.12 -15.52
N ASN A 12 -37.74 18.01 -16.32
CA ASN A 12 -38.20 16.76 -16.93
C ASN A 12 -37.93 16.71 -18.45
N LYS A 13 -37.08 17.60 -18.98
CA LYS A 13 -36.70 17.58 -20.39
C LYS A 13 -35.95 16.30 -20.73
N ASP A 14 -36.13 15.83 -21.96
CA ASP A 14 -35.39 14.68 -22.46
C ASP A 14 -33.88 14.95 -22.45
N TRP A 15 -33.11 14.02 -21.88
CA TRP A 15 -31.67 14.18 -21.74
C TRP A 15 -30.92 14.13 -23.08
N GLY A 16 -31.51 13.52 -24.11
CA GLY A 16 -30.97 13.52 -25.47
C GLY A 16 -31.03 14.90 -26.13
N SER A 17 -31.99 15.75 -25.72
CA SER A 17 -32.15 17.12 -26.22
C SER A 17 -31.22 18.15 -25.56
N VAL A 18 -30.52 17.77 -24.49
CA VAL A 18 -29.61 18.64 -23.75
C VAL A 18 -28.21 18.58 -24.37
N ASP A 19 -27.68 19.73 -24.78
CA ASP A 19 -26.32 19.84 -25.32
C ASP A 19 -25.28 19.83 -24.18
N LYS A 20 -24.69 18.64 -23.98
CA LYS A 20 -23.66 18.40 -22.94
C LYS A 20 -22.35 19.10 -23.27
N SER A 21 -22.04 19.28 -24.55
CA SER A 21 -20.85 20.02 -24.98
C SER A 21 -21.01 21.50 -24.63
N GLN A 22 -22.22 22.05 -24.79
CA GLN A 22 -22.53 23.42 -24.40
C GLN A 22 -22.46 23.62 -22.87
N ILE A 23 -22.92 22.64 -22.07
CA ILE A 23 -22.77 22.67 -20.60
C ILE A 23 -21.29 22.81 -20.23
N TRP A 24 -20.43 21.95 -20.78
CA TRP A 24 -18.99 21.98 -20.51
C TRP A 24 -18.37 23.33 -20.93
N GLN A 25 -18.64 23.80 -22.15
CA GLN A 25 -18.09 25.06 -22.66
C GLN A 25 -18.47 26.25 -21.78
N ARG A 26 -19.73 26.32 -21.31
CA ARG A 26 -20.19 27.37 -20.40
C ARG A 26 -19.46 27.33 -19.06
N LEU A 27 -19.33 26.15 -18.47
CA LEU A 27 -18.63 26.00 -17.20
C LEU A 27 -17.14 26.31 -17.36
N LYS A 28 -16.51 25.88 -18.45
CA LYS A 28 -15.10 26.17 -18.72
C LYS A 28 -14.84 27.67 -18.87
N ALA A 29 -15.67 28.38 -19.63
CA ALA A 29 -15.58 29.83 -19.74
C ALA A 29 -15.79 30.52 -18.38
N ALA A 30 -16.78 30.07 -17.59
CA ALA A 30 -17.04 30.59 -16.27
C ALA A 30 -15.88 30.36 -15.27
N ILE A 31 -15.18 29.23 -15.36
CA ILE A 31 -13.98 28.95 -14.56
C ILE A 31 -12.85 29.91 -14.97
N GLN A 32 -12.63 30.13 -16.27
CA GLN A 32 -11.63 31.06 -16.78
C GLN A 32 -11.90 32.51 -16.35
N GLU A 33 -13.17 32.90 -16.28
CA GLU A 33 -13.60 34.22 -15.82
C GLU A 33 -13.67 34.35 -14.28
N ASN A 34 -13.36 33.28 -13.54
CA ASN A 34 -13.50 33.19 -12.09
C ASN A 34 -14.91 33.63 -11.61
N ALA A 35 -15.95 33.17 -12.33
CA ALA A 35 -17.33 33.56 -12.08
C ALA A 35 -17.81 33.06 -10.70
N SER A 36 -18.52 33.92 -9.97
CA SER A 36 -19.08 33.57 -8.65
C SER A 36 -19.98 32.33 -8.73
N GLY A 37 -19.74 31.37 -7.83
CA GLY A 37 -20.51 30.13 -7.72
C GLY A 37 -20.11 29.00 -8.67
N VAL A 38 -19.18 29.23 -9.60
CA VAL A 38 -18.83 28.25 -10.64
C VAL A 38 -18.28 26.94 -10.07
N THR A 39 -17.45 27.00 -9.02
CA THR A 39 -16.87 25.80 -8.39
C THR A 39 -17.94 24.87 -7.84
N SER A 40 -18.90 25.41 -7.10
CA SER A 40 -20.02 24.64 -6.54
C SER A 40 -20.89 24.06 -7.66
N VAL A 41 -21.11 24.83 -8.72
CA VAL A 41 -21.89 24.36 -9.88
C VAL A 41 -21.21 23.22 -10.61
N VAL A 42 -19.91 23.29 -10.89
CA VAL A 42 -19.19 22.19 -11.55
C VAL A 42 -19.32 20.89 -10.78
N ARG A 43 -19.22 20.95 -9.44
CA ARG A 43 -19.36 19.78 -8.56
C ARG A 43 -20.79 19.26 -8.44
N GLU A 44 -21.80 20.13 -8.61
CA GLU A 44 -23.19 19.70 -8.64
C GLU A 44 -23.56 19.12 -10.01
N VAL A 45 -23.07 19.70 -11.12
CA VAL A 45 -23.40 19.26 -12.47
C VAL A 45 -22.82 17.87 -12.78
N TYR A 46 -21.60 17.58 -12.33
CA TYR A 46 -20.87 16.35 -12.63
C TYR A 46 -20.79 15.42 -11.42
N ALA A 47 -21.14 14.15 -11.61
CA ALA A 47 -21.08 13.14 -10.56
C ALA A 47 -19.65 12.87 -10.04
N VAL A 48 -18.62 13.12 -10.85
CA VAL A 48 -17.21 13.08 -10.43
C VAL A 48 -16.44 14.24 -11.05
N VAL A 49 -15.61 14.89 -10.24
CA VAL A 49 -14.60 15.87 -10.67
C VAL A 49 -13.25 15.40 -10.11
N LYS A 50 -12.37 14.94 -11.00
CA LYS A 50 -11.10 14.27 -10.71
C LYS A 50 -9.98 15.25 -10.34
N ALA A 51 -10.01 16.45 -10.90
CA ALA A 51 -8.99 17.48 -10.67
C ALA A 51 -9.55 18.69 -9.89
N PRO A 52 -8.70 19.62 -9.41
CA PRO A 52 -9.15 20.90 -8.88
C PRO A 52 -9.94 21.69 -9.93
N VAL A 53 -11.00 22.39 -9.50
CA VAL A 53 -11.78 23.26 -10.40
C VAL A 53 -10.99 24.55 -10.62
N SER A 54 -10.13 24.53 -11.64
CA SER A 54 -9.23 25.62 -12.00
C SER A 54 -9.24 25.89 -13.51
N ALA A 55 -8.54 26.94 -13.95
CA ALA A 55 -8.37 27.25 -15.36
C ALA A 55 -7.75 26.09 -16.18
N GLU A 56 -7.13 25.10 -15.53
CA GLU A 56 -6.52 23.93 -16.15
C GLU A 56 -7.49 22.75 -16.29
N LEU A 57 -8.62 22.74 -15.57
CA LEU A 57 -9.59 21.63 -15.57
C LEU A 57 -10.03 21.26 -17.00
N THR A 58 -9.87 20.00 -17.39
CA THR A 58 -10.22 19.51 -18.72
C THR A 58 -11.52 18.71 -18.71
N GLN A 59 -12.04 18.37 -19.90
CA GLN A 59 -13.26 17.57 -20.01
C GLN A 59 -13.05 16.13 -19.52
N ASP A 60 -11.82 15.62 -19.55
CA ASP A 60 -11.48 14.27 -19.09
C ASP A 60 -11.44 14.16 -17.55
N ASP A 61 -11.32 15.32 -16.89
CA ASP A 61 -11.33 15.45 -15.43
C ASP A 61 -12.74 15.47 -14.84
N VAL A 62 -13.80 15.46 -15.66
CA VAL A 62 -15.18 15.51 -15.20
C VAL A 62 -16.00 14.37 -15.79
N TRP A 63 -16.90 13.80 -15.00
CA TRP A 63 -17.71 12.67 -15.43
C TRP A 63 -19.14 12.75 -14.93
N GLY A 64 -20.08 12.30 -15.77
CA GLY A 64 -21.49 12.15 -15.43
C GLY A 64 -22.26 13.46 -15.27
N PRO A 65 -22.35 14.31 -16.31
CA PRO A 65 -23.25 15.47 -16.26
C PRO A 65 -24.70 15.00 -16.11
N HIS A 66 -25.46 15.66 -15.24
CA HIS A 66 -26.87 15.32 -14.98
C HIS A 66 -27.76 16.53 -14.60
N HIS A 67 -27.23 17.74 -14.77
CA HIS A 67 -27.93 19.01 -14.55
C HIS A 67 -28.00 19.81 -15.86
N GLU A 68 -28.95 20.75 -15.94
CA GLU A 68 -29.04 21.75 -17.01
C GLU A 68 -28.61 23.13 -16.52
N ILE A 69 -28.03 23.93 -17.41
CA ILE A 69 -27.67 25.33 -17.15
C ILE A 69 -28.58 26.23 -18.01
N ARG A 70 -29.44 27.00 -17.38
CA ARG A 70 -30.34 27.97 -18.04
C ARG A 70 -29.56 29.19 -18.53
N GLU A 71 -30.19 30.01 -19.39
CA GLU A 71 -29.57 31.19 -19.96
C GLU A 71 -29.11 32.22 -18.91
N ASP A 72 -29.82 32.30 -17.79
CA ASP A 72 -29.56 33.20 -16.67
C ASP A 72 -28.50 32.70 -15.69
N GLY A 73 -27.85 31.56 -15.97
CA GLY A 73 -26.86 30.93 -15.08
C GLY A 73 -27.46 30.08 -13.95
N THR A 74 -28.78 29.88 -13.94
CA THR A 74 -29.43 28.96 -12.99
C THR A 74 -29.17 27.51 -13.40
N VAL A 75 -28.72 26.71 -12.44
CA VAL A 75 -28.49 25.27 -12.61
C VAL A 75 -29.59 24.48 -11.93
N VAL A 76 -30.21 23.57 -12.69
CA VAL A 76 -31.34 22.75 -12.24
C VAL A 76 -31.06 21.27 -12.48
N LEU A 77 -31.45 20.43 -11.53
CA LEU A 77 -31.35 18.98 -11.68
C LEU A 77 -32.23 18.52 -12.84
N ASN A 78 -31.69 17.71 -13.75
CA ASN A 78 -32.47 17.05 -14.79
C ASN A 78 -32.71 15.59 -14.39
N ARG A 79 -33.97 15.21 -14.22
CA ARG A 79 -34.37 13.85 -13.81
C ARG A 79 -33.91 12.77 -14.79
N ALA A 80 -34.06 13.02 -16.09
CA ALA A 80 -33.59 12.10 -17.14
C ALA A 80 -32.04 12.04 -17.20
N GLY A 81 -31.38 13.15 -16.89
CA GLY A 81 -29.93 13.24 -16.75
C GLY A 81 -29.39 12.41 -15.59
N LEU A 82 -30.06 12.49 -14.43
CA LEU A 82 -29.76 11.67 -13.25
C LEU A 82 -29.84 10.17 -13.60
N PHE A 83 -30.93 9.75 -14.24
CA PHE A 83 -31.12 8.36 -14.64
C PHE A 83 -30.07 7.91 -15.68
N ALA A 84 -29.74 8.78 -16.63
CA ALA A 84 -28.73 8.48 -17.63
C ALA A 84 -27.33 8.33 -17.01
N ALA A 85 -26.98 9.18 -16.04
CA ALA A 85 -25.72 9.09 -15.31
C ALA A 85 -25.65 7.82 -14.45
N ALA A 86 -26.73 7.46 -13.76
CA ALA A 86 -26.83 6.21 -13.00
C ALA A 86 -26.70 4.97 -13.89
N ALA A 87 -27.37 4.96 -15.04
CA ALA A 87 -27.26 3.88 -16.02
C ALA A 87 -25.84 3.78 -16.61
N ALA A 88 -25.22 4.92 -16.92
CA ALA A 88 -23.85 4.96 -17.42
C ALA A 88 -22.85 4.42 -16.39
N LEU A 89 -23.04 4.73 -15.10
CA LEU A 89 -22.20 4.18 -14.03
C LEU A 89 -22.34 2.66 -13.90
N ALA A 90 -23.54 2.14 -14.15
CA ALA A 90 -23.84 0.71 -14.15
C ALA A 90 -23.36 -0.04 -15.41
N GLY A 91 -22.64 0.63 -16.32
CA GLY A 91 -22.09 0.00 -17.53
C GLY A 91 -23.05 -0.05 -18.73
N ALA A 92 -24.12 0.75 -18.75
CA ALA A 92 -25.01 0.85 -19.91
C ALA A 92 -24.35 1.51 -21.15
N ARG A 93 -23.13 2.03 -21.00
CA ARG A 93 -22.25 2.55 -22.07
C ARG A 93 -20.83 2.03 -21.81
N SER A 94 -19.92 2.24 -22.77
CA SER A 94 -18.49 1.96 -22.61
C SER A 94 -18.02 2.30 -21.20
N GLU A 95 -17.31 1.37 -20.55
CA GLU A 95 -17.02 1.46 -19.13
C GLU A 95 -16.49 2.85 -18.76
N PRO A 96 -17.06 3.50 -17.73
CA PRO A 96 -16.62 4.81 -17.34
C PRO A 96 -15.15 4.73 -16.93
N ASN A 97 -14.30 5.59 -17.51
CA ASN A 97 -12.90 5.74 -17.15
C ASN A 97 -12.79 6.36 -15.74
N LEU A 98 -13.13 5.55 -14.73
CA LEU A 98 -13.19 5.88 -13.32
C LEU A 98 -12.56 4.76 -12.50
N THR A 99 -11.76 5.12 -11.50
CA THR A 99 -11.25 4.18 -10.49
C THR A 99 -12.39 3.60 -9.64
N PRO A 100 -12.18 2.48 -8.92
CA PRO A 100 -13.19 1.94 -8.01
C PRO A 100 -13.63 2.93 -6.92
N GLU A 101 -12.76 3.83 -6.49
CA GLU A 101 -13.13 4.89 -5.55
C GLU A 101 -13.98 5.98 -6.22
N GLU A 102 -13.61 6.41 -7.42
CA GLU A 102 -14.40 7.38 -8.18
C GLU A 102 -15.80 6.85 -8.51
N LYS A 103 -15.93 5.56 -8.82
CA LYS A 103 -17.24 4.91 -9.01
C LYS A 103 -18.09 4.97 -7.74
N ARG A 104 -17.49 4.81 -6.55
CA ARG A 104 -18.19 4.95 -5.26
C ARG A 104 -18.60 6.38 -4.98
N ARG A 105 -17.73 7.37 -5.29
CA ARG A 105 -18.06 8.80 -5.16
C ARG A 105 -19.20 9.20 -6.08
N ALA A 106 -19.15 8.78 -7.35
CA ALA A 106 -20.22 8.97 -8.32
C ALA A 106 -21.54 8.39 -7.80
N ALA A 107 -21.51 7.15 -7.29
CA ALA A 107 -22.71 6.50 -6.78
C ALA A 107 -23.30 7.23 -5.57
N ALA A 108 -22.48 7.66 -4.61
CA ALA A 108 -22.92 8.43 -3.45
C ALA A 108 -23.58 9.75 -3.85
N HIS A 109 -22.98 10.47 -4.81
CA HIS A 109 -23.50 11.72 -5.35
C HIS A 109 -24.88 11.53 -6.03
N LEU A 110 -24.99 10.54 -6.92
CA LEU A 110 -26.26 10.27 -7.61
C LEU A 110 -27.34 9.79 -6.63
N LEU A 111 -26.98 8.96 -5.64
CA LEU A 111 -27.90 8.50 -4.58
C LEU A 111 -28.47 9.66 -3.77
N ARG A 112 -27.70 10.74 -3.54
CA ARG A 112 -28.22 11.95 -2.89
C ARG A 112 -29.37 12.54 -3.68
N HIS A 113 -29.22 12.69 -4.99
CA HIS A 113 -30.28 13.25 -5.84
C HIS A 113 -31.52 12.34 -5.92
N TYR A 114 -31.35 11.02 -5.95
CA TYR A 114 -32.50 10.10 -5.83
C TYR A 114 -33.28 10.31 -4.52
N ARG A 115 -32.60 10.58 -3.40
CA ARG A 115 -33.26 10.89 -2.12
C ARG A 115 -33.95 12.25 -2.14
N GLU A 116 -33.31 13.26 -2.71
CA GLU A 116 -33.90 14.60 -2.86
C GLU A 116 -35.18 14.58 -3.72
N LEU A 117 -35.24 13.68 -4.71
CA LEU A 117 -36.44 13.45 -5.52
C LEU A 117 -37.46 12.50 -4.87
N GLU A 118 -37.15 11.93 -3.71
CA GLU A 118 -37.93 10.86 -3.05
C GLU A 118 -38.17 9.64 -3.96
N GLU A 119 -37.19 9.34 -4.82
CA GLU A 119 -37.26 8.25 -5.79
C GLU A 119 -36.45 7.04 -5.37
N ARG A 120 -36.91 5.86 -5.80
CA ARG A 120 -36.21 4.61 -5.55
C ARG A 120 -34.94 4.56 -6.41
N PRO A 121 -33.74 4.49 -5.81
CA PRO A 121 -32.51 4.35 -6.58
C PRO A 121 -32.37 2.94 -7.17
N PRO A 122 -31.66 2.78 -8.30
CA PRO A 122 -31.35 1.47 -8.87
C PRO A 122 -30.38 0.67 -7.97
N GLU A 123 -30.57 -0.65 -7.96
CA GLU A 123 -29.80 -1.57 -7.11
C GLU A 123 -28.29 -1.54 -7.41
N SER A 124 -27.91 -1.23 -8.64
CA SER A 124 -26.52 -1.05 -9.06
C SER A 124 -25.81 0.07 -8.29
N LEU A 125 -26.50 1.17 -7.97
CA LEU A 125 -25.93 2.26 -7.17
C LEU A 125 -25.80 1.86 -5.70
N THR A 126 -26.81 1.18 -5.15
CA THR A 126 -26.78 0.74 -3.74
C THR A 126 -25.73 -0.34 -3.52
N ALA A 127 -25.53 -1.24 -4.48
CA ALA A 127 -24.49 -2.27 -4.43
C ALA A 127 -23.07 -1.67 -4.45
N LEU A 128 -22.84 -0.60 -5.23
CA LEU A 128 -21.54 0.09 -5.29
C LEU A 128 -21.18 0.75 -3.96
N VAL A 129 -22.16 1.24 -3.20
CA VAL A 129 -21.93 1.94 -1.91
C VAL A 129 -22.02 0.98 -0.71
N GLY A 130 -22.54 -0.24 -0.91
CA GLY A 130 -22.67 -1.30 0.10
C GLY A 130 -23.90 -1.14 1.01
N GLU A 131 -24.55 -2.25 1.38
CA GLU A 131 -25.82 -2.26 2.15
C GLU A 131 -25.72 -1.62 3.55
N MET A 132 -24.53 -1.52 4.13
CA MET A 132 -24.31 -0.88 5.45
C MET A 132 -24.22 0.66 5.40
N ALA A 133 -24.18 1.28 4.22
CA ALA A 133 -24.09 2.73 4.08
C ALA A 133 -25.47 3.43 4.08
N SER A 134 -26.56 2.67 4.13
CA SER A 134 -27.93 3.16 4.02
C SER A 134 -28.41 3.99 5.23
N VAL A 135 -27.63 4.06 6.32
CA VAL A 135 -27.99 4.80 7.56
C VAL A 135 -26.92 5.81 8.02
N GLN A 136 -25.77 5.93 7.34
CA GLN A 136 -24.71 6.91 7.70
C GLN A 136 -24.42 7.97 6.63
N ALA A 137 -25.14 7.96 5.51
CA ALA A 137 -25.00 8.93 4.43
C ALA A 137 -25.91 10.16 4.60
N GLU A 138 -26.07 10.69 5.82
CA GLU A 138 -26.49 12.08 6.02
C GLU A 138 -25.23 12.94 6.17
N VAL A 139 -24.83 13.55 5.05
CA VAL A 139 -23.91 14.70 4.98
C VAL A 139 -22.47 14.39 5.43
N ALA A 140 -21.77 13.59 4.66
CA ALA A 140 -20.31 13.55 4.64
C ALA A 140 -19.87 13.08 3.25
N GLY A 141 -19.29 13.96 2.41
CA GLY A 141 -18.72 13.50 1.15
C GLY A 141 -18.43 14.52 0.06
N GLU A 142 -18.81 15.79 0.16
CA GLU A 142 -18.60 16.73 -0.97
C GLU A 142 -18.02 18.10 -0.60
N MET A 143 -17.92 18.43 0.70
CA MET A 143 -17.28 19.68 1.09
C MET A 143 -15.77 19.51 1.01
N ARG A 144 -15.12 20.25 0.11
CA ARG A 144 -13.67 20.46 0.16
C ARG A 144 -13.35 21.63 1.07
N VAL A 145 -12.08 21.75 1.46
CA VAL A 145 -11.63 22.84 2.30
C VAL A 145 -11.88 24.19 1.64
N GLU A 146 -11.70 24.27 0.32
CA GLU A 146 -11.88 25.48 -0.48
C GLU A 146 -13.34 25.94 -0.59
N ASP A 147 -14.32 25.10 -0.22
CA ASP A 147 -15.74 25.50 -0.19
C ASP A 147 -16.07 26.41 0.99
N VAL A 148 -15.15 26.53 1.95
CA VAL A 148 -15.20 27.51 3.02
C VAL A 148 -14.24 28.64 2.66
N PRO A 149 -14.74 29.88 2.54
CA PRO A 149 -13.93 31.00 2.11
C PRO A 149 -12.81 31.27 3.12
N LEU A 150 -11.64 31.61 2.59
CA LEU A 150 -10.53 32.12 3.37
C LEU A 150 -10.84 33.55 3.84
N ALA A 151 -10.51 33.87 5.09
CA ALA A 151 -10.65 35.22 5.59
C ALA A 151 -9.61 36.16 4.95
N PRO A 152 -9.94 37.45 4.70
CA PRO A 152 -9.02 38.37 4.03
C PRO A 152 -7.69 38.62 4.76
N TRP A 153 -7.65 38.39 6.07
CA TRP A 153 -6.46 38.58 6.90
C TRP A 153 -5.52 37.36 6.91
N ALA A 154 -6.01 36.19 6.47
CA ALA A 154 -5.31 34.93 6.64
C ALA A 154 -4.31 34.67 5.52
N ASP A 155 -3.05 34.43 5.89
CA ASP A 155 -1.98 34.01 4.98
C ASP A 155 -1.73 32.51 5.15
N ILE A 156 -2.36 31.70 4.30
CA ILE A 156 -2.22 30.24 4.35
C ILE A 156 -0.78 29.81 4.04
N GLU A 157 -0.14 30.44 3.07
CA GLU A 157 1.21 30.09 2.64
C GLU A 157 2.20 30.28 3.79
N ALA A 158 2.07 31.40 4.53
CA ALA A 158 2.88 31.63 5.73
C ALA A 158 2.60 30.60 6.84
N LEU A 159 1.34 30.22 7.05
CA LEU A 159 0.96 29.23 8.07
C LEU A 159 1.43 27.80 7.73
N LYS A 160 1.50 27.45 6.45
CA LYS A 160 2.00 26.16 5.96
C LYS A 160 3.52 26.13 5.74
N SER A 161 4.16 27.29 5.70
CA SER A 161 5.58 27.40 5.38
C SER A 161 6.45 26.58 6.34
N GLY A 162 7.27 25.68 5.77
CA GLY A 162 8.17 24.81 6.52
C GLY A 162 7.46 23.68 7.27
N ASP A 163 6.21 23.40 6.95
CA ASP A 163 5.49 22.20 7.36
C ASP A 163 5.64 21.12 6.29
N PRO A 164 6.32 19.99 6.55
CA PRO A 164 6.43 18.90 5.58
C PRO A 164 5.13 18.11 5.42
N ASP A 165 4.17 18.31 6.32
CA ASP A 165 2.90 17.59 6.35
C ASP A 165 1.72 18.55 6.60
N PRO A 166 1.51 19.55 5.72
CA PRO A 166 0.46 20.53 5.92
C PRO A 166 -0.91 19.85 5.93
N MET A 167 -1.81 20.36 6.77
CA MET A 167 -3.15 19.81 6.90
C MET A 167 -4.14 20.93 7.13
N GLU A 168 -5.16 20.95 6.28
CA GLU A 168 -6.33 21.79 6.48
C GLU A 168 -7.53 20.94 6.85
N VAL A 169 -8.46 21.51 7.61
CA VAL A 169 -9.69 20.83 8.01
C VAL A 169 -10.87 21.78 7.90
N VAL A 170 -12.04 21.21 7.64
CA VAL A 170 -13.31 21.92 7.83
C VAL A 170 -14.13 21.20 8.89
N VAL A 171 -14.64 21.98 9.85
CA VAL A 171 -15.52 21.49 10.90
C VAL A 171 -16.91 22.12 10.75
N GLU A 172 -17.93 21.27 10.81
CA GLU A 172 -19.34 21.63 10.81
C GLU A 172 -19.88 21.73 12.24
N ILE A 173 -20.65 22.80 12.48
CA ILE A 173 -21.36 23.08 13.73
C ILE A 173 -22.80 23.55 13.39
N PRO A 174 -23.83 22.71 13.59
CA PRO A 174 -25.22 23.07 13.33
C PRO A 174 -25.80 23.92 14.47
N ALA A 175 -26.75 24.80 14.13
CA ALA A 175 -27.61 25.42 15.14
C ALA A 175 -28.49 24.37 15.84
N GLY A 176 -28.92 24.69 17.06
CA GLY A 176 -29.84 23.86 17.82
C GLY A 176 -29.37 23.54 19.24
N ARG A 177 -29.93 22.47 19.80
CA ARG A 177 -29.78 22.15 21.22
C ARG A 177 -28.43 21.46 21.49
N SER A 178 -27.65 22.06 22.38
CA SER A 178 -26.42 21.49 22.94
C SER A 178 -26.71 20.38 23.95
N LYS A 179 -25.69 19.58 24.31
CA LYS A 179 -25.79 18.57 25.37
C LYS A 179 -26.15 19.14 26.74
N ARG A 180 -25.87 20.42 26.99
CA ARG A 180 -26.22 21.13 28.23
C ARG A 180 -27.66 21.65 28.22
N GLY A 181 -28.44 21.35 27.17
CA GLY A 181 -29.83 21.80 27.02
C GLY A 181 -29.98 23.24 26.52
N TRP A 182 -28.89 23.96 26.26
CA TRP A 182 -28.97 25.31 25.68
C TRP A 182 -29.25 25.24 24.19
N ASN A 183 -30.16 26.07 23.70
CA ASN A 183 -30.49 26.19 22.28
C ASN A 183 -29.67 27.30 21.61
N TYR A 184 -28.69 26.92 20.79
CA TYR A 184 -27.88 27.86 20.03
C TYR A 184 -28.64 28.32 18.80
N ARG A 185 -29.00 29.60 18.78
CA ARG A 185 -29.72 30.18 17.64
C ARG A 185 -28.78 30.45 16.46
N PRO A 186 -29.30 30.47 15.22
CA PRO A 186 -28.55 30.87 14.04
C PRO A 186 -27.72 32.13 14.22
N GLU A 187 -28.28 33.16 14.86
CA GLU A 187 -27.62 34.45 15.03
C GLU A 187 -26.34 34.32 15.84
N ALA A 188 -26.35 33.52 16.92
CA ALA A 188 -25.16 33.29 17.75
C ALA A 188 -24.02 32.60 16.97
N LEU A 189 -24.35 31.65 16.10
CA LEU A 189 -23.35 30.98 15.26
C LEU A 189 -22.84 31.89 14.13
N GLN A 190 -23.70 32.69 13.53
CA GLN A 190 -23.31 33.71 12.55
C GLN A 190 -22.34 34.74 13.14
N ARG A 191 -22.49 35.09 14.43
CA ARG A 191 -21.54 35.97 15.14
C ARG A 191 -20.16 35.35 15.25
N ILE A 192 -20.09 34.05 15.52
CA ILE A 192 -18.82 33.32 15.58
C ILE A 192 -18.17 33.22 14.19
N VAL A 193 -18.96 32.95 13.15
CA VAL A 193 -18.50 32.99 11.75
C VAL A 193 -17.91 34.37 11.41
N GLY A 194 -18.61 35.44 11.80
CA GLY A 194 -18.13 36.81 11.62
C GLY A 194 -16.79 37.08 12.32
N GLU A 195 -16.62 36.62 13.55
CA GLU A 195 -15.37 36.80 14.31
C GLU A 195 -14.19 36.09 13.64
N VAL A 196 -14.37 34.84 13.19
CA VAL A 196 -13.34 34.09 12.47
C VAL A 196 -12.96 34.80 11.17
N MET A 197 -13.94 35.31 10.43
CA MET A 197 -13.69 36.05 9.19
C MET A 197 -13.03 37.42 9.43
N ALA A 198 -13.21 38.03 10.61
CA ALA A 198 -12.66 39.34 10.94
C ALA A 198 -11.22 39.28 11.46
N GLN A 199 -10.91 38.33 12.34
CA GLN A 199 -9.61 38.26 13.03
C GLN A 199 -9.07 36.85 13.27
N GLY A 200 -9.86 35.82 12.95
CA GLY A 200 -9.52 34.42 13.23
C GLY A 200 -9.78 34.00 14.67
N LEU A 201 -9.59 32.70 14.91
CA LEU A 201 -9.60 32.14 16.26
C LEU A 201 -8.50 31.08 16.38
N PRO A 202 -7.86 30.97 17.56
CA PRO A 202 -7.00 29.84 17.86
C PRO A 202 -7.83 28.60 18.21
N GLY A 203 -7.22 27.43 18.03
CA GLY A 203 -7.73 26.15 18.54
C GLY A 203 -6.70 25.45 19.40
N TYR A 204 -7.15 24.95 20.55
CA TYR A 204 -6.31 24.26 21.53
C TYR A 204 -6.72 22.79 21.71
N MET A 205 -5.90 22.04 22.46
CA MET A 205 -6.25 20.70 22.92
C MET A 205 -7.08 20.79 24.20
N GLY A 206 -8.39 20.78 24.04
CA GLY A 206 -9.33 21.04 25.13
C GLY A 206 -9.38 22.50 25.55
N HIS A 207 -10.37 22.83 26.39
CA HIS A 207 -10.59 24.20 26.85
C HIS A 207 -9.58 24.59 27.93
N MET A 208 -9.14 25.84 27.86
CA MET A 208 -8.50 26.50 29.00
C MET A 208 -9.46 26.61 30.18
N ARG A 209 -8.91 26.58 31.39
CA ARG A 209 -9.69 26.96 32.56
C ARG A 209 -10.01 28.45 32.49
N ALA A 210 -11.21 28.83 32.92
CA ALA A 210 -11.69 30.21 32.82
C ALA A 210 -10.79 31.23 33.53
N ASP A 211 -10.11 30.82 34.61
CA ASP A 211 -9.18 31.66 35.36
C ASP A 211 -7.84 31.88 34.67
N GLU A 212 -7.45 31.01 33.72
CA GLU A 212 -6.15 31.10 33.02
C GLU A 212 -6.21 31.91 31.71
N VAL A 213 -7.41 32.20 31.21
CA VAL A 213 -7.64 32.76 29.86
C VAL A 213 -6.91 34.08 29.63
N ASP A 214 -6.84 34.93 30.64
CA ASP A 214 -6.33 36.30 30.48
C ASP A 214 -4.79 36.41 30.54
N HIS A 215 -4.09 35.39 31.04
CA HIS A 215 -2.65 35.48 31.31
C HIS A 215 -1.82 34.29 30.81
N LYS A 216 -2.46 33.20 30.40
CA LYS A 216 -1.79 32.03 29.83
C LYS A 216 -1.86 32.10 28.31
N PHE A 217 -0.72 31.94 27.65
CA PHE A 217 -0.62 31.85 26.19
C PHE A 217 -0.30 30.40 25.80
N PRO A 218 -1.31 29.49 25.75
CA PRO A 218 -1.07 28.15 25.25
C PRO A 218 -0.71 28.18 23.77
N VAL A 219 0.12 27.23 23.34
CA VAL A 219 0.49 27.09 21.94
C VAL A 219 -0.74 26.64 21.15
N PRO A 220 -1.22 27.42 20.16
CA PRO A 220 -2.30 26.99 19.30
C PRO A 220 -1.90 25.75 18.50
N VAL A 221 -2.82 24.77 18.40
CA VAL A 221 -2.63 23.58 17.54
C VAL A 221 -3.41 23.71 16.23
N THR A 222 -4.26 24.73 16.10
CA THR A 222 -5.04 25.02 14.89
C THR A 222 -5.27 26.51 14.77
N HIS A 223 -5.15 27.01 13.56
CA HIS A 223 -5.47 28.39 13.18
C HIS A 223 -6.76 28.38 12.37
N TRP A 224 -7.85 28.91 12.92
CA TRP A 224 -9.13 28.98 12.20
C TRP A 224 -9.11 30.21 11.28
N VAL A 225 -8.87 29.94 10.00
CA VAL A 225 -8.55 30.95 8.96
C VAL A 225 -9.73 31.33 8.09
N GLY A 226 -10.84 30.60 8.17
CA GLY A 226 -12.01 30.87 7.33
C GLY A 226 -13.27 30.30 7.92
N ALA A 227 -14.41 30.86 7.54
CA ALA A 227 -15.71 30.37 7.98
C ALA A 227 -16.83 30.72 7.00
N LYS A 228 -17.88 29.90 6.97
CA LYS A 228 -19.14 30.23 6.30
C LYS A 228 -20.36 29.79 7.11
N TRP A 229 -21.46 30.49 6.87
CA TRP A 229 -22.78 30.10 7.35
C TRP A 229 -23.64 29.65 6.17
N GLU A 230 -24.16 28.44 6.23
CA GLU A 230 -24.95 27.86 5.14
C GLU A 230 -25.94 26.84 5.70
N ASN A 231 -27.21 26.90 5.27
CA ASN A 231 -28.25 25.91 5.61
C ASN A 231 -28.40 25.60 7.11
N GLY A 232 -28.32 26.61 7.97
CA GLY A 232 -28.46 26.43 9.42
C GLY A 232 -27.20 25.92 10.13
N LYS A 233 -26.06 25.90 9.43
CA LYS A 233 -24.80 25.35 9.91
C LYS A 233 -23.66 26.34 9.72
N ALA A 234 -22.76 26.38 10.70
CA ALA A 234 -21.49 27.07 10.60
C ALA A 234 -20.40 26.07 10.20
N TYR A 235 -19.59 26.46 9.23
CA TYR A 235 -18.44 25.71 8.77
C TYR A 235 -17.19 26.54 9.06
N PHE A 236 -16.17 25.92 9.64
CA PHE A 236 -14.91 26.57 10.01
C PHE A 236 -13.75 25.86 9.32
N ARG A 237 -12.96 26.60 8.55
CA ARG A 237 -11.72 26.16 7.91
C ARG A 237 -10.55 26.45 8.83
N GLY A 238 -9.78 25.43 9.15
CA GLY A 238 -8.60 25.53 10.01
C GLY A 238 -7.36 24.95 9.36
N VAL A 239 -6.22 25.56 9.61
CA VAL A 239 -4.89 25.00 9.31
C VAL A 239 -4.34 24.41 10.60
N ILE A 240 -3.99 23.12 10.60
CA ILE A 240 -3.38 22.48 11.75
C ILE A 240 -1.91 22.92 11.83
N ASP A 241 -1.48 23.41 12.98
CA ASP A 241 -0.11 23.91 13.15
C ASP A 241 0.91 22.79 12.91
N LYS A 242 2.06 23.14 12.33
CA LYS A 242 3.15 22.19 12.09
C LYS A 242 3.62 21.47 13.35
N SER A 243 3.54 22.12 14.52
CA SER A 243 3.92 21.51 15.80
C SER A 243 2.93 20.45 16.30
N ALA A 244 1.75 20.33 15.68
CA ALA A 244 0.65 19.48 16.13
C ALA A 244 0.57 18.14 15.38
N ALA A 245 1.71 17.46 15.17
CA ALA A 245 1.80 16.19 14.45
C ALA A 245 0.88 15.08 15.03
N ASP A 246 0.76 15.02 16.35
CA ASP A 246 -0.16 14.08 17.02
C ASP A 246 -1.62 14.34 16.64
N LEU A 247 -2.04 15.61 16.61
CA LEU A 247 -3.39 15.99 16.23
C LEU A 247 -3.67 15.62 14.76
N LYS A 248 -2.72 15.89 13.85
CA LYS A 248 -2.81 15.48 12.44
C LYS A 248 -3.00 13.97 12.32
N ARG A 249 -2.17 13.18 13.02
CA ARG A 249 -2.28 11.72 13.08
C ARG A 249 -3.66 11.28 13.59
N TRP A 250 -4.18 11.91 14.65
CA TRP A 250 -5.46 11.54 15.25
C TRP A 250 -6.66 11.90 14.39
N ILE A 251 -6.60 12.99 13.63
CA ILE A 251 -7.63 13.37 12.66
C ILE A 251 -7.65 12.36 11.51
N ARG A 252 -6.49 12.03 10.92
CA ARG A 252 -6.38 10.98 9.88
C ARG A 252 -6.87 9.62 10.37
N GLY A 253 -6.46 9.25 11.58
CA GLY A 253 -6.88 8.03 12.27
C GLY A 253 -8.32 8.05 12.79
N LYS A 254 -9.07 9.16 12.59
CA LYS A 254 -10.47 9.34 13.04
C LYS A 254 -10.68 9.24 14.56
N ALA A 255 -9.60 9.28 15.34
CA ALA A 255 -9.63 9.28 16.80
C ALA A 255 -10.13 10.61 17.37
N VAL A 256 -9.84 11.71 16.68
CA VAL A 256 -10.33 13.06 17.01
C VAL A 256 -11.05 13.64 15.80
N ARG A 257 -12.32 14.04 15.98
CA ARG A 257 -13.16 14.60 14.91
C ARG A 257 -14.22 15.58 15.42
N THR A 258 -14.09 16.04 16.67
CA THR A 258 -15.06 16.89 17.35
C THR A 258 -14.36 18.09 17.95
N VAL A 259 -14.95 19.27 17.76
CA VAL A 259 -14.50 20.52 18.40
C VAL A 259 -15.56 21.04 19.36
N SER A 260 -15.17 21.96 20.22
CA SER A 260 -16.05 22.72 21.11
C SER A 260 -15.66 24.19 21.06
N ILE A 261 -16.67 25.07 21.04
CA ILE A 261 -16.44 26.52 21.03
C ILE A 261 -16.36 27.00 22.48
N PHE A 262 -15.30 27.73 22.79
CA PHE A 262 -15.09 28.39 24.06
C PHE A 262 -15.31 29.89 23.92
N GLY A 263 -15.94 30.50 24.93
CA GLY A 263 -16.27 31.92 24.88
C GLY A 263 -17.41 32.31 25.80
N LEU A 264 -17.84 33.55 25.66
CA LEU A 264 -18.88 34.16 26.48
C LEU A 264 -20.21 34.17 25.72
N ALA A 265 -21.15 33.35 26.19
CA ALA A 265 -22.49 33.26 25.64
C ALA A 265 -23.42 34.31 26.26
N LYS A 266 -24.21 35.01 25.43
CA LYS A 266 -25.36 35.81 25.90
C LYS A 266 -26.61 34.94 25.95
N LEU A 267 -27.13 34.74 27.14
CA LEU A 267 -28.27 33.85 27.39
C LEU A 267 -29.58 34.63 27.47
N GLN A 268 -30.63 34.10 26.85
CA GLN A 268 -32.00 34.58 26.99
C GLN A 268 -32.90 33.41 27.38
N LYS A 269 -33.68 33.56 28.44
CA LYS A 269 -34.70 32.56 28.80
C LYS A 269 -35.98 32.85 28.04
N VAL A 270 -36.47 31.85 27.30
CA VAL A 270 -37.74 31.92 26.56
C VAL A 270 -38.52 30.65 26.90
N SER A 271 -39.72 30.80 27.47
CA SER A 271 -40.61 29.67 27.81
C SER A 271 -39.95 28.54 28.64
N GLY A 272 -39.05 28.89 29.56
CA GLY A 272 -38.32 27.94 30.40
C GLY A 272 -37.06 27.33 29.74
N GLU A 273 -36.84 27.57 28.45
CA GLU A 273 -35.64 27.14 27.73
C GLU A 273 -34.56 28.23 27.72
N THR A 274 -33.30 27.82 27.77
CA THR A 274 -32.14 28.74 27.69
C THR A 274 -31.69 28.83 26.23
N HIS A 275 -31.85 30.00 25.62
CA HIS A 275 -31.38 30.28 24.26
C HIS A 275 -30.07 31.07 24.31
N VAL A 276 -29.12 30.68 23.48
CA VAL A 276 -27.92 31.46 23.20
C VAL A 276 -28.23 32.35 22.00
N VAL A 277 -28.30 33.66 22.24
CA VAL A 277 -28.73 34.66 21.23
C VAL A 277 -27.59 35.52 20.71
N ASP A 278 -26.47 35.52 21.40
CA ASP A 278 -25.22 36.16 20.97
C ASP A 278 -24.04 35.37 21.59
N TYR A 279 -22.87 35.47 21.00
CA TYR A 279 -21.70 34.75 21.46
C TYR A 279 -20.42 35.50 21.11
N LYS A 280 -19.54 35.69 22.10
CA LYS A 280 -18.18 36.19 21.90
C LYS A 280 -17.21 35.01 21.99
N PRO A 281 -16.73 34.47 20.86
CA PRO A 281 -15.82 33.33 20.88
C PRO A 281 -14.42 33.77 21.31
N ILE A 282 -13.72 32.84 21.95
CA ILE A 282 -12.33 32.97 22.38
C ILE A 282 -11.47 31.95 21.62
N SER A 283 -11.95 30.71 21.50
CA SER A 283 -11.28 29.63 20.77
C SER A 283 -12.26 28.57 20.28
N ILE A 284 -11.81 27.75 19.32
CA ILE A 284 -12.50 26.54 18.89
C ILE A 284 -11.54 25.38 19.09
N ASP A 285 -11.80 24.58 20.13
CA ASP A 285 -10.84 23.62 20.67
C ASP A 285 -11.20 22.19 20.32
N TRP A 286 -10.18 21.37 20.10
CA TRP A 286 -10.34 19.94 19.87
C TRP A 286 -10.76 19.23 21.15
N THR A 287 -11.74 18.34 21.05
CA THR A 287 -12.29 17.62 22.20
C THR A 287 -12.37 16.12 21.93
N PRO A 288 -12.16 15.27 22.96
CA PRO A 288 -12.43 13.85 22.84
C PRO A 288 -13.87 13.58 22.43
N LEU A 289 -14.09 12.48 21.71
CA LEU A 289 -15.42 12.04 21.30
C LEU A 289 -16.37 12.02 22.50
N GLY A 290 -17.56 12.59 22.31
CA GLY A 290 -18.58 12.63 23.35
C GLY A 290 -18.45 13.77 24.37
N ARG A 291 -17.37 14.56 24.36
CA ARG A 291 -17.20 15.72 25.28
C ARG A 291 -17.53 17.08 24.67
N ASN A 292 -17.78 17.15 23.37
CA ASN A 292 -18.23 18.34 22.68
C ASN A 292 -19.59 18.86 23.22
N GLY A 293 -19.69 20.18 23.42
CA GLY A 293 -20.93 20.82 23.89
C GLY A 293 -22.04 20.84 22.83
N MET A 294 -21.68 21.12 21.57
CA MET A 294 -22.56 21.06 20.40
C MET A 294 -22.20 19.85 19.52
N PRO A 295 -23.15 19.29 18.75
CA PRO A 295 -22.85 18.20 17.83
C PRO A 295 -21.96 18.71 16.68
N THR A 296 -20.65 18.45 16.78
CA THR A 296 -19.64 18.91 15.83
C THR A 296 -19.06 17.72 15.06
N ARG A 297 -18.61 17.95 13.83
CA ARG A 297 -17.93 16.92 13.03
C ARG A 297 -16.94 17.54 12.04
N VAL A 298 -15.82 16.87 11.80
CA VAL A 298 -14.94 17.18 10.65
C VAL A 298 -15.66 16.73 9.38
N VAL A 299 -15.82 17.65 8.42
CA VAL A 299 -16.53 17.42 7.13
C VAL A 299 -15.63 17.51 5.92
N ALA A 300 -14.44 18.09 6.05
CA ALA A 300 -13.39 18.08 5.03
C ALA A 300 -12.02 17.99 5.69
N VAL A 301 -11.08 17.33 5.02
CA VAL A 301 -9.65 17.39 5.33
C VAL A 301 -8.96 17.68 4.00
N GLY A 302 -8.25 18.79 3.93
CA GLY A 302 -7.44 19.19 2.78
C GLY A 302 -6.07 18.53 2.85
N GLU A 303 -5.42 18.38 1.70
CA GLU A 303 -4.15 17.67 1.55
C GLU A 303 -4.25 16.21 2.02
N MET A 304 -5.17 15.47 1.40
CA MET A 304 -4.93 14.05 1.18
C MET A 304 -3.92 13.98 0.03
N ALA A 305 -2.65 13.72 0.36
CA ALA A 305 -1.75 13.14 -0.61
C ALA A 305 -2.41 11.86 -1.11
N ASP A 306 -2.86 11.86 -2.36
CA ASP A 306 -2.97 10.62 -3.12
C ASP A 306 -1.58 9.97 -3.06
N ASP A 307 -1.52 8.79 -2.44
CA ASP A 307 -0.40 7.85 -2.36
C ASP A 307 0.98 8.33 -1.82
N VAL A 308 1.32 7.75 -0.65
CA VAL A 308 2.66 7.41 -0.11
C VAL A 308 3.90 8.09 -0.73
N ILE A 309 4.63 8.89 0.07
CA ILE A 309 6.11 8.88 0.10
C ILE A 309 6.60 8.93 1.56
N ILE A 310 7.50 8.01 1.89
CA ILE A 310 8.23 7.88 3.15
C ILE A 310 9.59 8.58 2.99
N GLY A 311 10.03 9.34 3.99
CA GLY A 311 11.36 9.93 4.11
C GLY A 311 11.25 11.27 4.85
N GLU A 312 11.99 11.63 5.90
CA GLU A 312 13.25 11.18 6.43
C GLU A 312 13.28 11.59 7.93
N VAL A 313 13.93 10.79 8.78
CA VAL A 313 14.04 11.02 10.24
C VAL A 313 15.20 11.95 10.55
N ALA A 314 14.96 12.95 11.42
CA ALA A 314 15.98 13.55 12.27
C ALA A 314 15.70 13.15 13.73
N ASP A 315 16.79 12.83 14.42
CA ASP A 315 16.93 12.03 15.63
C ASP A 315 16.56 12.75 16.94
N ASP A 316 16.37 11.92 17.97
CA ASP A 316 16.34 12.17 19.42
C ASP A 316 15.23 13.07 20.00
N THR A 317 14.27 12.45 20.71
CA THR A 317 14.27 12.38 22.18
C THR A 317 13.11 11.50 22.67
N ILE A 318 13.45 10.53 23.51
CA ILE A 318 12.57 9.63 24.27
C ILE A 318 11.69 10.44 25.24
N ILE A 319 10.38 10.14 25.34
CA ILE A 319 9.69 9.90 26.63
C ILE A 319 8.46 8.99 26.40
N THR A 320 8.41 8.02 27.30
CA THR A 320 7.55 6.86 27.50
C THR A 320 6.04 7.09 27.66
N GLY A 321 5.23 6.14 27.17
CA GLY A 321 4.02 5.68 27.87
C GLY A 321 2.85 5.18 27.00
N GLY A 322 2.58 3.86 27.03
CA GLY A 322 1.22 3.30 26.92
C GLY A 322 0.73 2.76 25.56
N GLU A 323 1.15 1.53 25.24
CA GLU A 323 0.54 0.47 24.40
C GLU A 323 -0.66 0.79 23.47
N ASP A 324 -0.36 0.95 22.17
CA ASP A 324 -0.82 0.02 21.12
C ASP A 324 0.15 0.13 19.93
N LYS A 325 1.23 -0.66 19.94
CA LYS A 325 2.31 -0.54 18.97
C LYS A 325 1.96 -1.30 17.69
N GLY A 326 1.46 -0.58 16.71
CA GLY A 326 1.76 -0.94 15.32
C GLY A 326 3.27 -1.12 15.17
N MET A 327 3.71 -2.23 14.59
CA MET A 327 5.12 -2.54 14.45
C MET A 327 5.83 -1.41 13.71
N ASN A 328 6.90 -0.88 14.28
CA ASN A 328 7.67 0.16 13.61
C ASN A 328 8.38 -0.43 12.38
N TRP A 329 8.86 0.42 11.46
CA TRP A 329 9.53 -0.02 10.24
C TRP A 329 10.67 -1.01 10.49
N LYS A 330 11.47 -0.81 11.55
CA LYS A 330 12.56 -1.72 11.91
C LYS A 330 12.03 -3.09 12.33
N GLU A 331 10.92 -3.15 13.05
CA GLU A 331 10.23 -4.39 13.43
C GLU A 331 9.55 -5.07 12.23
N LEU A 332 9.00 -4.29 11.29
CA LEU A 332 8.43 -4.80 10.04
C LEU A 332 9.51 -5.35 9.10
N VAL A 333 10.63 -4.65 8.95
CA VAL A 333 11.80 -5.12 8.18
C VAL A 333 12.44 -6.33 8.86
N GLN A 334 12.50 -6.34 10.19
CA GLN A 334 12.96 -7.52 10.92
C GLN A 334 12.01 -8.70 10.70
N LYS A 335 10.68 -8.48 10.74
CA LYS A 335 9.71 -9.52 10.39
C LYS A 335 9.84 -9.96 8.94
N LEU A 336 10.03 -9.05 8.00
CA LEU A 336 10.22 -9.36 6.59
C LEU A 336 11.48 -10.21 6.40
N ARG A 337 12.58 -9.84 7.08
CA ARG A 337 13.82 -10.61 7.12
C ARG A 337 13.59 -12.00 7.73
N ASP A 338 12.82 -12.08 8.81
CA ASP A 338 12.48 -13.34 9.45
C ASP A 338 11.61 -14.20 8.50
N MET A 339 10.64 -13.62 7.81
CA MET A 339 9.79 -14.31 6.82
C MET A 339 10.60 -14.78 5.61
N VAL A 340 11.56 -13.99 5.13
CA VAL A 340 12.53 -14.41 4.10
C VAL A 340 13.41 -15.54 4.62
N SER A 341 13.87 -15.47 5.88
CA SER A 341 14.70 -16.53 6.48
C SER A 341 13.92 -17.83 6.74
N ARG A 342 12.61 -17.74 6.96
CA ARG A 342 11.69 -18.86 7.11
C ARG A 342 11.15 -19.40 5.78
N GLY A 343 11.48 -18.75 4.66
CA GLY A 343 11.00 -19.14 3.33
C GLY A 343 9.53 -18.82 3.05
N GLU A 344 8.86 -18.05 3.91
CA GLU A 344 7.44 -17.67 3.76
C GLU A 344 7.23 -16.69 2.59
N VAL A 345 8.23 -15.89 2.28
CA VAL A 345 8.26 -14.97 1.14
C VAL A 345 9.66 -14.97 0.52
N THR A 346 9.72 -14.89 -0.81
CA THR A 346 10.99 -14.74 -1.53
C THR A 346 11.32 -13.26 -1.75
N VAL A 347 12.60 -12.93 -1.86
CA VAL A 347 13.04 -11.57 -2.23
C VAL A 347 12.43 -11.14 -3.56
N GLY A 348 12.25 -12.06 -4.51
CA GLY A 348 11.59 -11.78 -5.79
C GLY A 348 10.10 -11.44 -5.67
N GLN A 349 9.36 -12.09 -4.76
CA GLN A 349 7.98 -11.72 -4.45
C GLN A 349 7.90 -10.35 -3.80
N ILE A 350 8.81 -10.04 -2.86
CA ILE A 350 8.86 -8.72 -2.22
C ILE A 350 9.13 -7.64 -3.29
N VAL A 351 10.15 -7.83 -4.13
CA VAL A 351 10.50 -6.89 -5.21
C VAL A 351 9.36 -6.75 -6.23
N GLY A 352 8.67 -7.84 -6.55
CA GLY A 352 7.52 -7.84 -7.47
C GLY A 352 6.30 -7.12 -6.91
N GLU A 353 5.89 -7.44 -5.69
CA GLU A 353 4.74 -6.83 -4.99
C GLU A 353 4.98 -5.36 -4.65
N MET A 354 6.25 -4.96 -4.42
CA MET A 354 6.64 -3.57 -4.19
C MET A 354 6.79 -2.77 -5.50
N GLY A 355 6.56 -3.37 -6.66
CA GLY A 355 6.64 -2.70 -7.96
C GLY A 355 8.06 -2.37 -8.43
N TRP A 356 9.10 -2.90 -7.77
CA TRP A 356 10.52 -2.68 -8.05
C TRP A 356 11.04 -3.52 -9.24
N THR A 357 10.19 -3.71 -10.25
CA THR A 357 10.43 -4.59 -11.38
C THR A 357 11.20 -3.92 -12.53
N LYS A 358 11.44 -2.60 -12.44
CA LYS A 358 12.19 -1.83 -13.44
C LYS A 358 13.37 -1.12 -12.76
N PRO A 359 14.60 -1.20 -13.30
CA PRO A 359 15.75 -0.46 -12.79
C PRO A 359 15.50 1.05 -12.67
N ASP A 360 14.64 1.58 -13.54
CA ASP A 360 14.32 3.00 -13.64
C ASP A 360 13.56 3.55 -12.41
N VAL A 361 12.90 2.69 -11.62
CA VAL A 361 12.12 3.08 -10.42
C VAL A 361 13.02 3.32 -9.21
N ILE A 362 14.29 2.90 -9.29
CA ILE A 362 15.24 2.89 -8.16
C ILE A 362 16.41 3.89 -8.40
N ALA A 363 16.50 4.48 -9.59
CA ALA A 363 17.65 5.26 -10.04
C ALA A 363 17.84 6.62 -9.34
N GLY A 364 16.92 7.04 -8.46
CA GLY A 364 17.01 8.31 -7.73
C GLY A 364 17.82 8.26 -6.43
N GLU A 365 17.85 7.12 -5.72
CA GLU A 365 18.32 7.08 -4.31
C GLU A 365 19.25 5.91 -3.98
N ILE A 366 19.49 4.97 -4.91
CA ILE A 366 20.41 3.86 -4.69
C ILE A 366 21.50 3.88 -5.75
N ASP A 367 22.75 3.67 -5.33
CA ASP A 367 23.91 3.59 -6.19
C ASP A 367 23.62 2.67 -7.41
N ALA A 368 23.71 3.23 -8.61
CA ALA A 368 23.41 2.54 -9.86
C ALA A 368 24.29 1.28 -10.08
N SER A 369 25.48 1.22 -9.46
CA SER A 369 26.31 0.02 -9.46
C SER A 369 25.71 -1.11 -8.64
N TRP A 370 25.12 -0.80 -7.48
CA TRP A 370 24.44 -1.77 -6.64
C TRP A 370 23.20 -2.35 -7.31
N VAL A 371 22.38 -1.52 -7.96
CA VAL A 371 21.19 -2.00 -8.70
C VAL A 371 21.60 -2.92 -9.85
N LYS A 372 22.70 -2.60 -10.56
CA LYS A 372 23.24 -3.43 -11.63
C LYS A 372 23.79 -4.76 -11.12
N ASP A 373 24.46 -4.76 -9.97
CA ASP A 373 25.00 -5.97 -9.36
C ASP A 373 23.89 -6.88 -8.82
N VAL A 374 22.86 -6.29 -8.20
CA VAL A 374 21.68 -7.04 -7.72
C VAL A 374 20.86 -7.59 -8.87
N THR A 375 20.58 -6.80 -9.90
CA THR A 375 19.85 -7.29 -11.09
C THR A 375 20.63 -8.36 -11.83
N GLY A 376 21.95 -8.20 -11.99
CA GLY A 376 22.83 -9.22 -12.58
C GLY A 376 22.88 -10.51 -11.76
N ALA A 377 22.91 -10.43 -10.43
CA ALA A 377 22.85 -11.59 -9.54
C ALA A 377 21.49 -12.31 -9.63
N VAL A 378 20.38 -11.57 -9.70
CA VAL A 378 19.03 -12.13 -9.86
C VAL A 378 18.87 -12.81 -11.22
N GLU A 379 19.37 -12.21 -12.29
CA GLU A 379 19.33 -12.81 -13.63
C GLU A 379 20.15 -14.11 -13.69
N THR A 380 21.35 -14.10 -13.09
CA THR A 380 22.21 -15.29 -13.00
C THR A 380 21.54 -16.39 -12.18
N LEU A 381 20.92 -16.06 -11.04
CA LEU A 381 20.18 -17.01 -10.21
C LEU A 381 18.96 -17.58 -10.94
N GLY A 382 18.26 -16.76 -11.73
CA GLY A 382 17.16 -17.20 -12.58
C GLY A 382 17.61 -18.24 -13.62
N LYS A 383 18.71 -17.96 -14.33
CA LYS A 383 19.31 -18.91 -15.29
C LYS A 383 19.75 -20.22 -14.62
N VAL A 384 20.35 -20.15 -13.42
CA VAL A 384 20.75 -21.34 -12.66
C VAL A 384 19.53 -22.17 -12.25
N LYS A 385 18.44 -21.54 -11.78
CA LYS A 385 17.18 -22.24 -11.46
C LYS A 385 16.58 -22.92 -12.68
N GLU A 386 16.58 -22.26 -13.84
CA GLU A 386 16.06 -22.83 -15.09
C GLU A 386 16.87 -24.05 -15.54
N VAL A 387 18.21 -23.95 -15.54
CA VAL A 387 19.12 -25.05 -15.91
C VAL A 387 18.96 -26.24 -14.97
N LEU A 388 18.83 -25.99 -13.67
CA LEU A 388 18.62 -27.02 -12.66
C LEU A 388 17.15 -27.48 -12.55
N ARG A 389 16.24 -26.91 -13.36
CA ARG A 389 14.79 -27.18 -13.35
C ARG A 389 14.15 -27.05 -11.96
N VAL A 390 14.64 -26.11 -11.17
CA VAL A 390 14.12 -25.81 -9.83
C VAL A 390 12.82 -25.01 -10.00
N SER A 391 11.68 -25.63 -9.73
CA SER A 391 10.36 -24.98 -9.75
C SER A 391 9.69 -25.03 -8.38
N GLY A 392 9.01 -23.95 -7.99
CA GLY A 392 8.27 -23.89 -6.71
C GLY A 392 9.18 -23.75 -5.48
N GLU A 393 8.85 -24.47 -4.41
CA GLU A 393 9.50 -24.42 -3.07
C GLU A 393 10.85 -25.17 -2.97
N MET A 394 11.42 -25.64 -4.09
CA MET A 394 12.67 -26.42 -4.06
C MET A 394 13.87 -25.54 -3.69
N ASP A 395 14.68 -25.99 -2.73
CA ASP A 395 15.92 -25.33 -2.32
C ASP A 395 17.01 -25.49 -3.40
N VAL A 396 17.35 -24.37 -4.04
CA VAL A 396 18.37 -24.30 -5.10
C VAL A 396 19.74 -24.77 -4.62
N VAL A 397 20.10 -24.49 -3.37
CA VAL A 397 21.42 -24.85 -2.83
C VAL A 397 21.49 -26.35 -2.61
N ALA A 398 20.41 -26.96 -2.09
CA ALA A 398 20.32 -28.41 -1.96
C ALA A 398 20.40 -29.09 -3.33
N VAL A 399 19.62 -28.62 -4.31
CA VAL A 399 19.63 -29.18 -5.68
C VAL A 399 20.99 -29.01 -6.37
N ALA A 400 21.64 -27.85 -6.22
CA ALA A 400 22.98 -27.64 -6.75
C ALA A 400 24.03 -28.52 -6.07
N THR A 401 23.88 -28.78 -4.76
CA THR A 401 24.75 -29.68 -4.00
C THR A 401 24.58 -31.12 -4.45
N GLU A 402 23.35 -31.58 -4.68
CA GLU A 402 23.07 -32.90 -5.23
C GLU A 402 23.58 -33.04 -6.66
N ALA A 403 23.39 -32.02 -7.51
CA ALA A 403 23.94 -31.99 -8.86
C ALA A 403 25.47 -32.05 -8.85
N ARG A 404 26.12 -31.34 -7.93
CA ARG A 404 27.57 -31.39 -7.75
C ARG A 404 28.03 -32.77 -7.30
N LYS A 405 27.34 -33.38 -6.33
CA LYS A 405 27.63 -34.73 -5.85
C LYS A 405 27.47 -35.77 -6.97
N ALA A 406 26.43 -35.67 -7.79
CA ALA A 406 26.23 -36.55 -8.94
C ALA A 406 27.33 -36.38 -10.01
N LEU A 407 27.82 -35.15 -10.21
CA LEU A 407 28.96 -34.88 -11.10
C LEU A 407 30.27 -35.45 -10.53
N ASP A 408 30.50 -35.30 -9.22
CA ASP A 408 31.69 -35.84 -8.56
C ASP A 408 31.67 -37.38 -8.54
N GLU A 409 30.51 -38.01 -8.29
CA GLU A 409 30.33 -39.47 -8.40
C GLU A 409 30.52 -39.96 -9.83
N LYS A 410 30.02 -39.21 -10.83
CA LYS A 410 30.24 -39.53 -12.25
C LYS A 410 31.73 -39.42 -12.61
N ALA A 411 32.41 -38.37 -12.15
CA ALA A 411 33.85 -38.19 -12.38
C ALA A 411 34.67 -39.29 -11.70
N ALA A 412 34.30 -39.69 -10.47
CA ALA A 412 34.92 -40.81 -9.77
C ALA A 412 34.69 -42.14 -10.50
N ALA A 413 33.47 -42.39 -10.99
CA ALA A 413 33.15 -43.59 -11.77
C ALA A 413 33.86 -43.62 -13.13
N GLU A 414 33.99 -42.48 -13.82
CA GLU A 414 34.77 -42.36 -15.06
C GLU A 414 36.27 -42.58 -14.81
N ARG A 415 36.80 -42.07 -13.69
CA ARG A 415 38.18 -42.33 -13.25
C ARG A 415 38.39 -43.81 -12.95
N GLU A 416 37.49 -44.45 -12.21
CA GLU A 416 37.60 -45.87 -11.87
C GLU A 416 37.56 -46.73 -13.15
N ARG A 417 36.65 -46.41 -14.08
CA ARG A 417 36.61 -47.07 -15.40
C ARG A 417 37.91 -46.89 -16.19
N MET A 418 38.49 -45.69 -16.16
CA MET A 418 39.76 -45.41 -16.82
C MET A 418 40.92 -46.22 -16.20
N ILE A 419 40.98 -46.29 -14.87
CA ILE A 419 41.98 -47.09 -14.15
C ILE A 419 41.80 -48.58 -14.48
N ASP A 420 40.56 -49.06 -14.48
CA ASP A 420 40.24 -50.45 -14.81
C ASP A 420 40.66 -50.83 -16.22
N GLU A 421 40.42 -49.95 -17.19
CA GLU A 421 40.82 -50.13 -18.59
C GLU A 421 42.35 -50.21 -18.72
N ILE A 422 43.08 -49.27 -18.12
CA ILE A 422 44.56 -49.24 -18.19
C ILE A 422 45.18 -50.42 -17.44
N VAL A 423 44.64 -50.80 -16.27
CA VAL A 423 45.11 -51.96 -15.52
C VAL A 423 44.87 -53.26 -16.29
N LYS A 424 43.72 -53.39 -16.97
CA LYS A 424 43.41 -54.56 -17.80
C LYS A 424 44.32 -54.65 -19.03
N GLU A 425 44.73 -53.51 -19.60
CA GLU A 425 45.66 -53.45 -20.73
C GLU A 425 47.08 -53.84 -20.31
N LYS A 426 47.54 -53.38 -19.13
CA LYS A 426 48.94 -53.54 -18.70
C LYS A 426 49.24 -54.75 -17.81
N VAL A 427 48.24 -55.30 -17.13
CA VAL A 427 48.42 -56.37 -16.14
C VAL A 427 47.53 -57.56 -16.49
N ALA A 428 48.15 -58.71 -16.73
CA ALA A 428 47.42 -59.97 -16.93
C ALA A 428 47.03 -60.59 -15.57
N GLY A 429 45.88 -61.28 -15.52
CA GLY A 429 45.42 -62.06 -14.36
C GLY A 429 44.65 -61.25 -13.32
N GLU A 430 43.45 -61.71 -12.96
CA GLU A 430 42.50 -60.96 -12.12
C GLU A 430 43.05 -60.66 -10.71
N MET A 431 43.81 -61.59 -10.12
CA MET A 431 44.41 -61.40 -8.80
C MET A 431 45.53 -60.34 -8.80
N ALA A 432 46.33 -60.29 -9.86
CA ALA A 432 47.39 -59.30 -10.03
C ALA A 432 46.81 -57.90 -10.30
N GLN A 433 45.77 -57.82 -11.12
CA GLN A 433 45.02 -56.56 -11.35
C GLN A 433 44.46 -56.00 -10.04
N ALA A 434 43.88 -56.86 -9.19
CA ALA A 434 43.35 -56.44 -7.88
C ALA A 434 44.44 -55.93 -6.92
N LEU A 435 45.64 -56.51 -6.95
CA LEU A 435 46.78 -56.08 -6.14
C LEU A 435 47.32 -54.72 -6.62
N VAL A 436 47.51 -54.56 -7.93
CA VAL A 436 48.00 -53.32 -8.54
C VAL A 436 47.02 -52.16 -8.31
N LYS A 437 45.70 -52.39 -8.43
CA LYS A 437 44.69 -51.36 -8.10
C LYS A 437 44.77 -50.88 -6.65
N LYS A 438 45.03 -51.78 -5.69
CA LYS A 438 45.17 -51.41 -4.26
C LYS A 438 46.45 -50.65 -3.94
N MET A 439 47.49 -50.79 -4.76
CA MET A 439 48.78 -50.12 -4.58
C MET A 439 48.88 -48.79 -5.36
N LEU A 440 47.95 -48.54 -6.28
CA LEU A 440 47.95 -47.37 -7.14
C LEU A 440 47.53 -46.11 -6.37
N HIS A 441 48.46 -45.16 -6.25
CA HIS A 441 48.22 -43.86 -5.61
C HIS A 441 48.29 -42.77 -6.67
N VAL A 442 47.13 -42.32 -7.16
CA VAL A 442 47.06 -41.33 -8.23
C VAL A 442 46.17 -40.16 -7.78
N PRO A 443 46.65 -38.90 -7.89
CA PRO A 443 45.88 -37.72 -7.48
C PRO A 443 44.58 -37.54 -8.28
N GLU A 444 43.61 -36.84 -7.69
CA GLU A 444 42.36 -36.48 -8.37
C GLU A 444 42.67 -35.59 -9.58
N GLY A 445 42.22 -36.01 -10.77
CA GLY A 445 42.46 -35.30 -12.05
C GLY A 445 43.68 -35.77 -12.86
N ALA A 446 44.35 -36.85 -12.47
CA ALA A 446 45.47 -37.39 -13.26
C ALA A 446 45.06 -37.87 -14.65
N THR A 447 45.93 -37.65 -15.64
CA THR A 447 45.70 -38.08 -17.03
C THR A 447 45.96 -39.58 -17.21
N LYS A 448 45.48 -40.14 -18.33
CA LYS A 448 45.70 -41.55 -18.69
C LYS A 448 47.18 -41.93 -18.67
N GLU A 449 48.05 -41.02 -19.11
CA GLU A 449 49.50 -41.22 -19.17
C GLU A 449 50.13 -41.25 -17.78
N ALA A 450 49.63 -40.43 -16.85
CA ALA A 450 50.10 -40.42 -15.46
C ALA A 450 49.70 -41.70 -14.72
N VAL A 451 48.47 -42.19 -14.92
CA VAL A 451 48.00 -43.48 -14.39
C VAL A 451 48.85 -44.62 -14.95
N ALA A 452 49.05 -44.63 -16.27
CA ALA A 452 49.83 -45.66 -16.96
C ALA A 452 51.31 -45.66 -16.53
N GLY A 453 51.91 -44.50 -16.32
CA GLY A 453 53.30 -44.36 -15.88
C GLY A 453 53.51 -44.77 -14.41
N GLU A 454 52.52 -44.53 -13.54
CA GLU A 454 52.60 -45.00 -12.15
C GLU A 454 52.46 -46.51 -12.05
N ILE A 455 51.60 -47.12 -12.87
CA ILE A 455 51.51 -48.58 -13.01
C ILE A 455 52.84 -49.16 -13.48
N ASP A 456 53.51 -48.54 -14.47
CA ASP A 456 54.82 -49.00 -14.94
C ASP A 456 55.89 -48.95 -13.84
N LYS A 457 55.87 -47.91 -12.98
CA LYS A 457 56.78 -47.85 -11.83
C LYS A 457 56.50 -48.94 -10.81
N LEU A 458 55.23 -49.22 -10.50
CA LEU A 458 54.84 -50.30 -9.59
C LEU A 458 55.24 -51.67 -10.14
N LEU A 459 55.13 -51.88 -11.45
CA LEU A 459 55.57 -53.12 -12.12
C LEU A 459 57.10 -53.21 -12.25
N ALA A 460 57.82 -52.09 -12.20
CA ALA A 460 59.28 -52.05 -12.21
C ALA A 460 59.90 -52.31 -10.82
N ASP A 461 59.14 -52.14 -9.75
CA ASP A 461 59.57 -52.36 -8.37
C ASP A 461 59.85 -53.84 -8.06
N GLU A 462 61.07 -54.14 -7.60
CA GLU A 462 61.56 -55.51 -7.36
C GLU A 462 60.78 -56.25 -6.26
N THR A 463 60.29 -55.53 -5.24
CA THR A 463 59.46 -56.09 -4.17
C THR A 463 58.07 -56.47 -4.68
N ILE A 464 57.47 -55.63 -5.54
CA ILE A 464 56.16 -55.89 -6.15
C ILE A 464 56.25 -57.00 -7.20
N LYS A 465 57.31 -57.02 -8.03
CA LYS A 465 57.60 -58.13 -8.95
C LYS A 465 57.71 -59.46 -8.23
N THR A 466 58.43 -59.49 -7.10
CA THR A 466 58.58 -60.72 -6.29
C THR A 466 57.24 -61.18 -5.73
N ALA A 467 56.42 -60.25 -5.23
CA ALA A 467 55.08 -60.57 -4.74
C ALA A 467 54.16 -61.11 -5.85
N LEU A 468 54.13 -60.46 -7.02
CA LEU A 468 53.35 -60.90 -8.18
C LEU A 468 53.84 -62.23 -8.75
N SER A 469 55.15 -62.48 -8.78
CA SER A 469 55.75 -63.74 -9.23
C SER A 469 55.38 -64.92 -8.33
N ASN A 470 55.19 -64.70 -7.02
CA ASN A 470 54.74 -65.73 -6.08
C ASN A 470 53.25 -66.08 -6.26
N TYR A 471 52.44 -65.18 -6.82
CA TYR A 471 51.05 -65.47 -7.21
C TYR A 471 50.94 -66.13 -8.60
N TYR A 472 51.94 -65.94 -9.45
CA TYR A 472 52.03 -66.50 -10.80
C TYR A 472 52.76 -67.84 -10.88
N THR A 473 53.19 -68.43 -9.75
CA THR A 473 53.65 -69.82 -9.78
C THR A 473 52.45 -70.74 -10.00
N ASP A 474 52.28 -71.15 -11.25
CA ASP A 474 51.49 -72.30 -11.67
C ASP A 474 51.61 -73.43 -10.64
N GLN A 475 50.45 -73.87 -10.13
CA GLN A 475 50.31 -75.24 -9.66
C GLN A 475 50.80 -76.15 -10.78
N ARG A 476 52.03 -76.65 -10.65
CA ARG A 476 52.48 -77.77 -11.47
C ARG A 476 51.46 -78.90 -11.29
N PRO A 477 50.99 -79.54 -12.39
CA PRO A 477 50.08 -80.67 -12.28
C PRO A 477 50.69 -81.72 -11.35
N PRO A 478 49.90 -82.39 -10.49
CA PRO A 478 50.42 -83.46 -9.67
C PRO A 478 51.01 -84.53 -10.60
N ILE A 479 52.31 -84.76 -10.43
CA ILE A 479 53.03 -85.86 -11.04
C ILE A 479 52.31 -87.13 -10.62
N SER A 480 51.79 -87.88 -11.59
CA SER A 480 51.12 -89.15 -11.35
C SER A 480 52.10 -90.13 -10.71
N PHE A 481 51.80 -90.57 -9.49
CA PHE A 481 52.17 -91.90 -9.02
C PHE A 481 50.89 -92.69 -8.81
N THR A 482 50.77 -93.73 -9.62
CA THR A 482 49.75 -94.77 -9.61
C THR A 482 49.69 -95.49 -8.26
N ALA A 483 48.49 -95.65 -7.69
CA ALA A 483 47.93 -96.95 -7.29
C ALA A 483 46.64 -96.76 -6.47
N GLY A 484 45.57 -97.43 -6.91
CA GLY A 484 44.73 -98.23 -6.01
C GLY A 484 43.67 -97.52 -5.16
N ASP A 485 42.43 -97.67 -5.64
CA ASP A 485 41.34 -98.29 -4.87
C ASP A 485 40.47 -97.45 -3.91
N GLY A 486 39.15 -97.64 -4.07
CA GLY A 486 38.17 -97.72 -2.98
C GLY A 486 37.64 -96.44 -2.31
N GLY A 487 36.33 -96.22 -2.45
CA GLY A 487 35.50 -95.97 -1.27
C GLY A 487 35.02 -94.55 -0.95
N THR A 488 33.72 -94.34 -1.22
CA THR A 488 32.69 -93.74 -0.34
C THR A 488 32.96 -92.52 0.56
N SER A 489 32.02 -91.57 0.42
CA SER A 489 31.41 -90.72 1.47
C SER A 489 32.22 -89.57 2.06
N GLY A 490 31.57 -88.41 2.21
CA GLY A 490 32.12 -87.33 3.02
C GLY A 490 31.63 -85.94 2.65
N SER A 491 30.41 -85.63 3.06
CA SER A 491 29.85 -84.28 3.12
C SER A 491 30.79 -83.25 3.76
N VAL A 492 30.94 -82.07 3.14
CA VAL A 492 30.99 -80.79 3.88
C VAL A 492 30.21 -79.74 3.09
N ARG A 493 28.98 -79.49 3.54
CA ARG A 493 28.30 -78.21 3.30
C ARG A 493 28.98 -77.17 4.20
N SER A 494 29.56 -76.13 3.63
CA SER A 494 29.84 -74.89 4.35
C SER A 494 28.96 -73.77 3.80
N ARG A 495 28.39 -73.05 4.77
CA ARG A 495 27.37 -71.99 4.71
C ARG A 495 27.51 -71.01 3.55
N LYS A 496 26.36 -70.75 2.88
CA LYS A 496 26.09 -69.46 2.25
C LYS A 496 26.21 -68.37 3.33
N GLN A 497 27.11 -67.41 3.10
CA GLN A 497 27.06 -66.10 3.73
C GLN A 497 26.74 -65.11 2.62
N ALA A 498 25.68 -64.34 2.85
CA ALA A 498 25.13 -63.38 1.91
C ALA A 498 26.12 -62.23 1.64
N ILE A 499 26.27 -61.88 0.37
CA ILE A 499 26.29 -60.51 -0.14
C ILE A 499 25.41 -60.51 -1.38
#